data_AF-A0A438K703-F1
#
_entry.id   AF-A0A438K703-F1
#
_cell.length_a   1.000
_cell.length_b   1.000
_cell.length_c   1.000
_cell.angle_alpha   90.00
_cell.angle_beta   90.00
_cell.angle_gamma   90.00
#
_symmetry.space_group_name_H-M   'P 1'
#
loop_
_entity.id
_entity.type
_entity.pdbx_description
1 polymer ?
#
loop_
_entity_poly.entity_id
_entity_poly.type
_entity_poly.pdbx_seq_one_letter_code
_entity_poly.pdbx_strand_id
1 'polypeptide(L)'
;MLHILALFSFLLVSSSHAAVQDFCVADLTAPQGPAGYSCKTPAEVTADDFVYSGLSQPGNTSSLFNAAINTAFVDKFPGLNGLGLSMARADLAPGGVVPMHTHHGASETILIPSNKEEYPDFIYIGIVNWVNTLTTYVLEYLIG
;
A
#
# COMPACT_ATOMS: atom_id res chain seq x y z
N MET A 1 43.59 13.97 -19.99
CA MET A 1 42.42 13.71 -20.88
C MET A 1 41.72 12.38 -20.58
N LEU A 2 42.45 11.29 -20.33
CA LEU A 2 41.84 9.98 -20.00
C LEU A 2 40.99 9.98 -18.72
N HIS A 3 41.36 10.78 -17.71
CA HIS A 3 40.62 10.87 -16.44
C HIS A 3 39.29 11.63 -16.57
N ILE A 4 39.23 12.61 -17.49
CA ILE A 4 37.99 13.34 -17.80
C ILE A 4 37.01 12.41 -18.52
N LEU A 5 37.52 11.57 -19.42
CA LEU A 5 36.71 10.55 -20.10
C LEU A 5 36.15 9.51 -19.11
N ALA A 6 36.97 9.06 -18.16
CA ALA A 6 36.56 8.10 -17.12
C ALA A 6 35.50 8.66 -16.15
N LEU A 7 35.61 9.94 -15.77
CA LEU A 7 34.60 10.64 -14.96
C LEU A 7 33.28 10.81 -15.71
N PHE A 8 33.32 11.07 -17.01
CA PHE A 8 32.11 11.16 -17.85
C PHE A 8 31.42 9.80 -17.99
N SER A 9 32.19 8.71 -18.10
CA SER A 9 31.64 7.34 -18.13
C SER A 9 30.95 6.95 -16.82
N PHE A 10 31.43 7.43 -15.66
CA PHE A 10 30.78 7.18 -14.36
C PHE A 10 29.45 7.94 -14.20
N LEU A 11 29.34 9.13 -14.81
CA LEU A 11 28.09 9.92 -14.81
C LEU A 11 27.01 9.32 -15.74
N LEU A 12 27.41 8.63 -16.81
CA LEU A 12 26.48 7.97 -17.75
C LEU A 12 25.85 6.67 -17.19
N VAL A 13 26.43 6.06 -16.17
CA VAL A 13 25.92 4.82 -15.53
C VAL A 13 24.91 5.13 -14.41
N SER A 14 24.67 6.40 -14.10
CA SER A 14 23.55 6.82 -13.25
C SER A 14 22.27 6.92 -14.08
N SER A 15 21.91 5.85 -14.79
CA SER A 15 20.54 5.65 -15.23
C SER A 15 19.76 5.15 -14.02
N SER A 16 19.06 6.07 -13.34
CA SER A 16 17.91 5.64 -12.57
C SER A 16 17.05 4.82 -13.55
N HIS A 17 16.85 3.54 -13.25
CA HIS A 17 15.77 2.79 -13.87
C HIS A 17 14.48 3.39 -13.34
N ALA A 18 14.15 4.63 -13.77
CA ALA A 18 12.80 5.12 -13.72
C ALA A 18 12.00 4.07 -14.46
N ALA A 19 11.03 3.45 -13.79
CA ALA A 19 10.20 2.42 -14.38
C ALA A 19 9.59 2.99 -15.68
N VAL A 20 10.07 2.50 -16.83
CA VAL A 20 9.59 2.91 -18.17
C VAL A 20 8.22 2.27 -18.48
N GLN A 21 7.63 1.58 -17.52
CA GLN A 21 6.31 0.97 -17.63
C GLN A 21 5.32 1.73 -16.76
N ASP A 22 4.20 2.13 -17.36
CA ASP A 22 3.10 2.83 -16.69
C ASP A 22 2.50 2.00 -15.54
N PHE A 23 2.52 0.66 -15.67
CA PHE A 23 2.02 -0.28 -14.69
C PHE A 23 2.74 -1.63 -14.76
N CYS A 24 2.69 -2.39 -13.66
CA CYS A 24 3.18 -3.77 -13.56
C CYS A 24 2.21 -4.58 -12.68
N VAL A 25 1.09 -5.03 -13.23
CA VAL A 25 0.12 -5.84 -12.47
C VAL A 25 0.80 -7.11 -11.96
N ALA A 26 0.74 -7.40 -10.66
CA ALA A 26 1.41 -8.56 -10.09
C ALA A 26 0.90 -9.88 -10.67
N ASP A 27 1.83 -10.74 -11.07
CA ASP A 27 1.60 -12.17 -11.23
C ASP A 27 1.73 -12.86 -9.86
N LEU A 28 0.58 -13.11 -9.23
CA LEU A 28 0.51 -13.79 -7.94
C LEU A 28 0.80 -15.30 -8.01
N THR A 29 0.99 -15.86 -9.20
CA THR A 29 1.40 -17.27 -9.35
C THR A 29 2.91 -17.46 -9.23
N ALA A 30 3.68 -16.37 -9.40
CA ALA A 30 5.12 -16.35 -9.25
C ALA A 30 5.56 -15.99 -7.82
N PRO A 31 6.76 -16.42 -7.39
CA PRO A 31 7.30 -16.02 -6.09
C PRO A 31 7.54 -14.50 -5.98
N GLN A 32 7.30 -13.95 -4.79
CA GLN A 32 7.63 -12.56 -4.48
C GLN A 32 9.15 -12.38 -4.30
N GLY A 33 9.70 -11.34 -4.92
CA GLY A 33 11.10 -10.92 -4.76
C GLY A 33 11.25 -9.64 -3.92
N PRO A 34 12.49 -9.17 -3.70
CA PRO A 34 12.77 -7.95 -2.93
C PRO A 34 12.13 -6.67 -3.50
N ALA A 35 11.78 -6.67 -4.78
CA ALA A 35 11.14 -5.55 -5.47
C ALA A 35 9.62 -5.72 -5.63
N GLY A 36 9.01 -6.76 -5.04
CA GLY A 36 7.62 -7.14 -5.25
C GLY A 36 7.46 -8.36 -6.17
N TYR A 37 6.33 -8.45 -6.86
CA TYR A 37 6.02 -9.55 -7.77
C TYR A 37 6.51 -9.27 -9.18
N SER A 38 6.76 -10.33 -9.94
CA SER A 38 6.88 -10.22 -11.40
C SER A 38 5.56 -9.73 -12.00
N CYS A 39 5.62 -9.05 -13.15
CA CYS A 39 4.41 -8.54 -13.82
C CYS A 39 3.74 -9.64 -14.63
N LYS A 40 2.40 -9.60 -14.72
CA LYS A 40 1.63 -10.29 -15.77
C LYS A 40 2.10 -9.85 -17.15
N THR A 41 1.85 -10.68 -18.17
CA THR A 41 2.11 -10.26 -19.54
C THR A 41 1.13 -9.16 -19.96
N PRO A 42 1.53 -8.18 -20.79
CA PRO A 42 0.62 -7.09 -21.20
C PRO A 42 -0.67 -7.57 -21.87
N ALA A 43 -0.66 -8.76 -22.49
CA ALA A 43 -1.83 -9.35 -23.13
C ALA A 43 -2.88 -9.88 -22.14
N GLU A 44 -2.49 -10.13 -20.90
CA GLU A 44 -3.37 -10.63 -19.83
C GLU A 44 -3.90 -9.52 -18.92
N VAL A 45 -3.37 -8.30 -19.07
CA VAL A 45 -3.80 -7.14 -18.30
C VAL A 45 -5.08 -6.56 -18.89
N THR A 46 -6.05 -6.29 -18.02
CA THR A 46 -7.35 -5.73 -18.36
C THR A 46 -7.67 -4.54 -17.45
N ALA A 47 -8.74 -3.80 -17.78
CA ALA A 47 -9.20 -2.70 -16.93
C ALA A 47 -9.58 -3.18 -15.51
N ASP A 48 -10.04 -4.43 -15.37
CA ASP A 48 -10.46 -5.00 -14.09
C ASP A 48 -9.27 -5.18 -13.12
N ASP A 49 -8.04 -5.27 -13.62
CA ASP A 49 -6.82 -5.32 -12.77
C ASP A 49 -6.56 -4.00 -12.02
N PHE A 50 -7.27 -2.92 -12.39
CA PHE A 50 -7.14 -1.59 -11.79
C PHE A 50 -8.37 -1.15 -11.00
N VAL A 51 -9.36 -2.04 -10.81
CA VAL A 51 -10.57 -1.76 -10.03
C VAL A 51 -10.63 -2.71 -8.84
N TYR A 52 -10.73 -2.15 -7.63
CA TYR A 52 -10.88 -2.92 -6.40
C TYR A 52 -12.01 -2.37 -5.53
N SER A 53 -13.03 -3.20 -5.30
CA SER A 53 -14.20 -2.86 -4.49
C SER A 53 -14.16 -3.46 -3.09
N GLY A 54 -13.09 -4.15 -2.71
CA GLY A 54 -13.00 -4.84 -1.41
C GLY A 54 -13.02 -3.90 -0.20
N LEU A 55 -12.80 -2.60 -0.38
CA LEU A 55 -12.91 -1.58 0.67
C LEU A 55 -14.29 -0.89 0.74
N SER A 56 -15.21 -1.22 -0.18
CA SER A 56 -16.51 -0.55 -0.27
C SER A 56 -17.46 -0.92 0.87
N GLN A 57 -17.27 -2.09 1.49
CA GLN A 57 -18.14 -2.60 2.54
C GLN A 57 -17.44 -2.61 3.90
N PRO A 58 -18.19 -2.37 4.99
CA PRO A 58 -17.68 -2.51 6.34
C PRO A 58 -17.26 -3.96 6.62
N GLY A 59 -16.19 -4.12 7.38
CA GLY A 59 -15.76 -5.41 7.90
C GLY A 59 -16.64 -5.90 9.07
N ASN A 60 -16.56 -7.19 9.38
CA ASN A 60 -17.26 -7.78 10.52
C ASN A 60 -16.50 -7.49 11.83
N THR A 61 -17.04 -6.59 12.65
CA THR A 61 -16.46 -6.17 13.93
C THR A 61 -16.78 -7.12 15.09
N SER A 62 -17.43 -8.26 14.85
CA SER A 62 -17.64 -9.32 15.85
C SER A 62 -16.34 -10.11 16.10
N SER A 63 -15.30 -9.42 16.55
CA SER A 63 -13.96 -9.94 16.79
C SER A 63 -13.50 -9.66 18.22
N LEU A 64 -12.41 -10.30 18.65
CA LEU A 64 -11.83 -10.07 19.98
C LEU A 64 -11.55 -8.60 20.28
N PHE A 65 -11.25 -7.81 19.24
CA PHE A 65 -10.88 -6.41 19.34
C PHE A 65 -12.00 -5.45 18.97
N ASN A 66 -13.20 -5.97 18.68
CA ASN A 66 -14.34 -5.19 18.16
C ASN A 66 -13.98 -4.33 16.94
N ALA A 67 -13.02 -4.79 16.15
CA ALA A 67 -12.48 -4.09 14.99
C ALA A 67 -12.33 -5.06 13.81
N ALA A 68 -12.41 -4.51 12.60
CA ALA A 68 -12.20 -5.23 11.36
C ALA A 68 -11.32 -4.42 10.41
N ILE A 69 -10.32 -5.08 9.82
CA ILE A 69 -9.39 -4.46 8.87
C ILE A 69 -9.56 -5.15 7.51
N ASN A 70 -10.03 -4.41 6.52
CA ASN A 70 -10.06 -4.83 5.12
C ASN A 70 -8.90 -4.17 4.38
N THR A 71 -8.16 -4.93 3.55
CA THR A 71 -6.95 -4.43 2.90
C THR A 71 -7.07 -4.42 1.37
N ALA A 72 -6.40 -3.45 0.76
CA ALA A 72 -6.07 -3.35 -0.65
C ALA A 72 -4.54 -3.34 -0.75
N PHE A 73 -3.95 -4.50 -0.46
CA PHE A 73 -2.52 -4.77 -0.61
C PHE A 73 -2.31 -5.54 -1.91
N VAL A 74 -1.07 -5.68 -2.36
CA VAL A 74 -0.75 -6.30 -3.67
C VAL A 74 -1.30 -7.72 -3.85
N ASP A 75 -1.47 -8.48 -2.76
CA ASP A 75 -2.06 -9.83 -2.78
C ASP A 75 -3.59 -9.84 -3.00
N LYS A 76 -4.27 -8.72 -2.73
CA LYS A 76 -5.71 -8.52 -2.96
C LYS A 76 -6.01 -7.62 -4.15
N PHE A 77 -5.11 -6.67 -4.43
CA PHE A 77 -5.20 -5.71 -5.51
C PHE A 77 -3.87 -5.67 -6.30
N PRO A 78 -3.66 -6.63 -7.21
CA PRO A 78 -2.40 -6.79 -7.97
C PRO A 78 -1.97 -5.58 -8.78
N GLY A 79 -2.91 -4.70 -9.16
CA GLY A 79 -2.63 -3.45 -9.86
C GLY A 79 -1.75 -2.46 -9.09
N LEU A 80 -1.60 -2.63 -7.77
CA LEU A 80 -0.72 -1.79 -6.94
C LEU A 80 0.77 -2.15 -7.03
N ASN A 81 1.11 -3.28 -7.65
CA ASN A 81 2.49 -3.75 -7.69
C ASN A 81 3.40 -2.75 -8.41
N GLY A 82 4.53 -2.43 -7.78
CA GLY A 82 5.47 -1.42 -8.24
C GLY A 82 5.07 0.05 -8.01
N LEU A 83 3.85 0.34 -7.55
CA LEU A 83 3.37 1.73 -7.38
C LEU A 83 3.75 2.37 -6.04
N GLY A 84 4.22 1.58 -5.06
CA GLY A 84 4.55 2.09 -3.73
C GLY A 84 3.31 2.52 -2.92
N LEU A 85 2.14 1.97 -3.23
CA LEU A 85 0.87 2.30 -2.58
C LEU A 85 0.19 1.05 -2.01
N SER A 86 -0.52 1.26 -0.91
CA SER A 86 -1.42 0.31 -0.29
C SER A 86 -2.52 1.06 0.45
N MET A 87 -3.64 0.39 0.72
CA MET A 87 -4.74 0.99 1.47
C MET A 87 -5.40 -0.06 2.33
N ALA A 88 -5.97 0.38 3.45
CA ALA A 88 -6.82 -0.41 4.30
C ALA A 88 -8.03 0.43 4.75
N ARG A 89 -9.10 -0.27 5.10
CA ARG A 89 -10.25 0.28 5.79
C ARG A 89 -10.31 -0.38 7.16
N ALA A 90 -10.42 0.43 8.20
CA ALA A 90 -10.67 -0.03 9.55
C ALA A 90 -12.09 0.35 9.96
N ASP A 91 -12.88 -0.64 10.36
CA ASP A 91 -14.18 -0.44 11.00
C ASP A 91 -14.05 -0.83 12.48
N LEU A 92 -14.48 0.04 13.39
CA LEU A 92 -14.38 -0.15 14.83
C LEU A 92 -15.76 0.01 15.46
N ALA A 93 -16.29 -1.06 16.04
CA ALA A 93 -17.50 -0.96 16.86
C ALA A 93 -17.21 -0.21 18.18
N PRO A 94 -18.23 0.19 18.96
CA PRO A 94 -18.03 0.86 20.24
C PRO A 94 -17.06 0.10 21.17
N GLY A 95 -16.02 0.79 21.63
CA GLY A 95 -14.94 0.21 22.44
C GLY A 95 -13.95 -0.66 21.66
N GLY A 96 -14.02 -0.66 20.33
CA GLY A 96 -13.07 -1.36 19.46
C GLY A 96 -11.71 -0.70 19.43
N VAL A 97 -10.68 -1.52 19.22
CA VAL A 97 -9.29 -1.08 19.20
C VAL A 97 -8.53 -1.78 18.09
N VAL A 98 -7.58 -1.08 17.50
CA VAL A 98 -6.50 -1.69 16.74
C VAL A 98 -5.30 -1.78 17.67
N PRO A 99 -4.80 -2.97 18.02
CA PRO A 99 -3.67 -3.11 18.93
C PRO A 99 -2.43 -2.36 18.43
N MET A 100 -1.58 -1.91 19.35
CA MET A 100 -0.32 -1.26 18.98
C MET A 100 0.50 -2.16 18.06
N HIS A 101 0.89 -1.60 16.90
CA HIS A 101 1.66 -2.30 15.87
C HIS A 101 2.57 -1.32 15.12
N THR A 102 3.39 -1.84 14.22
CA THR A 102 4.30 -1.07 13.37
C THR A 102 4.29 -1.60 11.94
N HIS A 103 4.49 -0.70 10.98
CA HIS A 103 4.70 -1.06 9.59
C HIS A 103 6.18 -0.85 9.21
N HIS A 104 6.91 -1.96 9.03
CA HIS A 104 8.30 -1.89 8.60
C HIS A 104 8.37 -1.58 7.10
N GLY A 105 8.94 -0.43 6.75
CA GLY A 105 9.11 -0.02 5.35
C GLY A 105 7.94 0.75 4.74
N ALA A 106 7.02 1.24 5.58
CA ALA A 106 5.88 2.04 5.16
C ALA A 106 5.64 3.21 6.12
N SER A 107 5.09 4.29 5.59
CA SER A 107 4.44 5.32 6.40
C SER A 107 2.93 5.20 6.25
N GLU A 108 2.21 5.58 7.30
CA GLU A 108 0.75 5.51 7.34
C GLU A 108 0.14 6.91 7.44
N THR A 109 -0.94 7.13 6.71
CA THR A 109 -1.78 8.32 6.75
C THR A 109 -3.21 7.88 7.01
N ILE A 110 -3.76 8.33 8.14
CA ILE A 110 -5.13 7.98 8.56
C ILE A 110 -6.07 9.11 8.14
N LEU A 111 -7.17 8.73 7.47
CA LEU A 111 -8.24 9.62 7.06
C LEU A 111 -9.54 9.21 7.75
N ILE A 112 -10.02 10.06 8.64
CA ILE A 112 -11.31 9.88 9.31
C ILE A 112 -12.36 10.65 8.50
N PRO A 113 -13.39 9.99 7.96
CA PRO A 113 -14.34 10.68 7.11
C PRO A 113 -15.24 11.62 7.93
N SER A 114 -15.56 12.76 7.33
CA SER A 114 -16.29 13.84 7.99
C SER A 114 -17.75 13.52 8.26
N ASN A 115 -18.37 12.64 7.47
CA ASN A 115 -19.78 12.26 7.62
C ASN A 115 -19.94 11.06 8.57
N LYS A 116 -19.80 11.32 9.86
CA LYS A 116 -20.03 10.31 10.92
C LYS A 116 -21.48 9.84 11.00
N GLU A 117 -22.44 10.55 10.42
CA GLU A 117 -23.86 10.15 10.48
C GLU A 117 -24.14 8.98 9.54
N GLU A 118 -23.51 8.98 8.36
CA GLU A 118 -23.58 7.88 7.40
C GLU A 118 -22.62 6.74 7.78
N TYR A 119 -21.55 7.06 8.51
CA TYR A 119 -20.53 6.10 8.88
C TYR A 119 -19.87 6.43 10.23
N PRO A 120 -20.54 6.10 11.34
CA PRO A 120 -20.12 6.51 12.69
C PRO A 120 -18.79 5.87 13.13
N ASP A 121 -18.45 4.74 12.53
CA ASP A 121 -17.52 3.74 13.09
C ASP A 121 -16.41 3.34 12.11
N PHE A 122 -16.18 4.10 11.03
CA PHE A 122 -15.17 3.76 10.01
C PHE A 122 -14.04 4.78 9.89
N ILE A 123 -12.86 4.27 9.53
CA ILE A 123 -11.64 5.02 9.30
C ILE A 123 -10.97 4.44 8.05
N TYR A 124 -10.54 5.31 7.13
CA TYR A 124 -9.65 4.90 6.04
C TYR A 124 -8.20 5.04 6.48
N ILE A 125 -7.43 3.99 6.24
CA ILE A 125 -6.00 3.94 6.53
C ILE A 125 -5.25 3.84 5.21
N GLY A 126 -4.65 4.94 4.76
CA GLY A 126 -3.76 4.95 3.61
C GLY A 126 -2.34 4.57 4.02
N ILE A 127 -1.81 3.47 3.50
CA ILE A 127 -0.42 3.07 3.77
C ILE A 127 0.40 3.37 2.52
N VAL A 128 1.30 4.34 2.61
CA VAL A 128 2.18 4.73 1.50
C VAL A 128 3.55 4.07 1.72
N ASN A 129 3.91 3.15 0.83
CA ASN A 129 5.21 2.50 0.79
C ASN A 129 6.16 3.34 -0.08
N TRP A 130 6.84 4.33 0.51
CA TRP A 130 8.03 4.89 -0.12
C TRP A 130 9.29 4.25 0.48
N VAL A 131 10.27 4.03 -0.40
CA VAL A 131 11.63 3.50 -0.15
C VAL A 131 12.46 4.36 0.83
N ASN A 132 11.85 5.32 1.53
CA ASN A 132 12.51 6.17 2.50
C ASN A 132 11.95 5.87 3.89
N THR A 133 12.82 5.31 4.70
CA THR A 133 12.70 4.91 6.10
C THR A 133 12.10 6.03 6.98
N LEU A 134 10.78 6.16 6.99
CA LEU A 134 10.05 6.83 8.06
C LEU A 134 9.19 5.77 8.72
N THR A 135 9.73 5.17 9.77
CA THR A 135 8.96 4.35 10.71
C THR A 135 7.89 5.25 11.34
N THR A 136 6.65 5.14 10.87
CA THR A 136 5.52 5.79 11.55
C THR A 136 5.17 4.96 12.77
N TYR A 137 5.29 5.56 13.97
CA TYR A 137 4.70 5.01 15.18
C TYR A 137 3.23 5.40 15.16
N VAL A 138 2.35 4.45 14.83
CA VAL A 138 0.91 4.66 14.92
C VAL A 138 0.51 4.51 16.39
N LEU A 139 0.40 5.64 17.09
CA LEU A 139 -0.23 5.72 18.41
C LEU A 139 -1.75 5.83 18.19
N GLU A 140 -2.39 4.70 17.87
CA GLU A 140 -3.85 4.62 17.85
C GLU A 140 -4.39 4.53 19.28
N TYR A 141 -4.44 5.68 19.96
CA TYR A 141 -5.47 5.91 20.98
C TYR A 141 -6.65 6.56 20.26
N LEU A 142 -7.55 5.74 19.73
CA LEU A 142 -8.84 6.23 19.27
C LEU A 142 -9.67 6.53 20.52
N ILE A 143 -9.71 7.81 20.87
CA ILE A 143 -10.29 8.34 22.09
C ILE A 143 -11.82 8.20 22.02
N GLY A 144 -12.38 7.44 22.96
CA GLY A 144 -13.74 7.63 23.52
C GLY A 144 -14.88 6.97 22.75
#